data_AF-A0A016SPV8-F1
#
_entry.id   AF-A0A016SPV8-F1
#
_cell.length_a   1.000
_cell.length_b   1.000
_cell.length_c   1.000
_cell.angle_alpha   90.00
_cell.angle_beta   90.00
_cell.angle_gamma   90.00
#
_symmetry.space_group_name_H-M   'P 1'
#
loop_
_entity.id
_entity.type
_entity.pdbx_description
1 polymer ?
#
loop_
_entity_poly.entity_id
_entity_poly.type
_entity_poly.pdbx_seq_one_letter_code
_entity_poly.pdbx_strand_id
1 'polypeptide(L)'
;MGDDINSESTSTIGDDWVKESDISISSLPNDGGKEIMSSSSLISFVSDTESKKMLWVRLLGVQNRPNPLDDWDQLYNLNNQVGLRNDCRKLAKLLDNKKSVPELESFMTLYCKKRNVDYKKDSGWIVVLEKILKFDLPPEHLFNVFFAFTTKYIPKETKESAQIYDLFRLLLQYHDPQISSHLDSLKYSPYCYASLWFSTILAGSIDDGVCKALWELYIEKGDPFLIFYMALVLVINSRDQLLQVGSEHREEALKMLTALPNQLTIDDVPDFVQLSAYYADRTPQCVREDFHYLIFGSNYDDEVGEMQVSKLLCLPVTVQELTRRERSVVSVSNIAYFVIDCRSNEAYKCGHIYGSFNLDCQLVWFSISMTFSGGYLLLVLVGSSQGKCKSNSICFRFVNITLQLVDAPSQFEMALSCLESYKNEQRFDEHICFFGYGDENLDQFMNMVIARFLRDGKNHVTFAQGGYHCLHNVLSESNRLRLINCHDESQCRECENVSAAKSWKLVGKVKEVVFSKSVAVKEKVSELVTQATPGHAPNNEVKHVVSSDRYGKR
;
A
#
# COMPACT_ATOMS: atom_id res chain seq x y z
N MET A 1 -25.36 -53.53 26.71
CA MET A 1 -24.87 -53.82 25.35
C MET A 1 -25.50 -52.76 24.48
N GLY A 2 -24.78 -51.65 24.31
CA GLY A 2 -25.26 -50.47 23.60
C GLY A 2 -24.07 -49.93 22.83
N ASP A 3 -24.24 -49.89 21.51
CA ASP A 3 -23.27 -49.41 20.55
C ASP A 3 -23.27 -47.87 20.56
N ASP A 4 -22.12 -47.26 20.86
CA ASP A 4 -21.91 -45.83 20.71
C ASP A 4 -21.48 -45.53 19.27
N ILE A 5 -22.40 -44.93 18.51
CA ILE A 5 -22.10 -44.31 17.21
C ILE A 5 -21.78 -42.84 17.46
N ASN A 6 -20.49 -42.52 17.41
CA ASN A 6 -19.97 -41.16 17.41
C ASN A 6 -20.03 -40.63 15.96
N SER A 7 -20.76 -39.55 15.70
CA SER A 7 -20.77 -38.88 14.39
C SER A 7 -20.28 -37.45 14.54
N GLU A 8 -18.99 -37.24 14.27
CA GLU A 8 -18.41 -35.95 13.95
C GLU A 8 -18.87 -35.56 12.54
N SER A 9 -19.58 -34.43 12.42
CA SER A 9 -19.88 -33.81 11.13
C SER A 9 -18.97 -32.60 10.95
N THR A 10 -17.88 -32.83 10.22
CA THR A 10 -17.02 -31.81 9.63
C THR A 10 -17.70 -31.27 8.37
N SER A 11 -18.19 -30.03 8.39
CA SER A 11 -18.63 -29.33 7.17
C SER A 11 -17.57 -28.31 6.76
N THR A 12 -16.69 -28.72 5.84
CA THR A 12 -15.87 -27.82 5.03
C THR A 12 -16.75 -27.24 3.92
N ILE A 13 -17.13 -25.97 4.05
CA ILE A 13 -17.71 -25.18 2.95
C ILE A 13 -16.58 -24.32 2.39
N GLY A 14 -16.20 -24.62 1.14
CA GLY A 14 -15.04 -24.07 0.45
C GLY A 14 -15.29 -22.72 -0.24
N ASP A 15 -14.15 -22.12 -0.58
CA ASP A 15 -13.93 -20.80 -1.17
C ASP A 15 -14.39 -20.65 -2.62
N ASP A 16 -15.50 -19.94 -2.83
CA ASP A 16 -15.94 -19.46 -4.15
C ASP A 16 -16.17 -17.93 -4.18
N TRP A 17 -15.60 -17.20 -3.22
CA TRP A 17 -15.81 -15.74 -3.09
C TRP A 17 -14.71 -14.88 -3.72
N VAL A 18 -13.55 -15.46 -4.07
CA VAL A 18 -12.44 -14.76 -4.72
C VAL A 18 -11.87 -15.64 -5.82
N LYS A 19 -12.47 -15.57 -7.01
CA LYS A 19 -11.77 -15.93 -8.25
C LYS A 19 -11.66 -14.66 -9.07
N GLU A 20 -10.41 -14.24 -9.30
CA GLU A 20 -10.07 -13.25 -10.31
C GLU A 20 -10.68 -13.71 -11.64
N SER A 21 -11.53 -12.88 -12.22
CA SER A 21 -12.03 -13.11 -13.56
C SER A 21 -10.97 -12.66 -14.56
N ASP A 22 -10.01 -13.54 -14.85
CA ASP A 22 -9.20 -13.49 -16.05
C ASP A 22 -10.09 -13.78 -17.27
N ILE A 23 -10.68 -12.75 -17.87
CA ILE A 23 -11.32 -12.88 -19.17
C ILE A 23 -10.20 -12.90 -20.22
N SER A 24 -9.70 -14.10 -20.48
CA SER A 24 -8.92 -14.42 -21.68
C SER A 24 -9.82 -14.29 -22.90
N ILE A 25 -9.69 -13.19 -23.66
CA ILE A 25 -10.39 -13.00 -24.94
C ILE A 25 -9.77 -13.96 -25.97
N SER A 26 -10.32 -15.17 -26.08
CA SER A 26 -10.20 -15.96 -27.30
C SER A 26 -11.32 -16.99 -27.35
N SER A 27 -11.97 -17.07 -28.52
CA SER A 27 -13.02 -18.02 -28.91
C SER A 27 -14.48 -17.66 -28.56
N LEU A 28 -15.05 -16.73 -29.34
CA LEU A 28 -16.46 -16.79 -29.75
C LEU A 28 -16.57 -16.60 -31.28
N PRO A 29 -17.60 -17.17 -31.93
CA PRO A 29 -17.66 -17.33 -33.37
C PRO A 29 -17.99 -16.03 -34.11
N ASN A 30 -17.46 -15.97 -35.32
CA ASN A 30 -17.55 -14.90 -36.30
C ASN A 30 -19.00 -14.67 -36.75
N ASP A 31 -19.63 -13.56 -36.35
CA ASP A 31 -20.68 -12.94 -37.16
C ASP A 31 -20.63 -11.40 -37.02
N GLY A 32 -20.82 -10.72 -38.15
CA GLY A 32 -20.32 -9.38 -38.41
C GLY A 32 -21.18 -8.24 -37.86
N GLY A 33 -20.51 -7.27 -37.25
CA GLY A 33 -21.06 -5.95 -36.93
C GLY A 33 -20.09 -5.14 -36.08
N LYS A 34 -19.20 -4.36 -36.72
CA LYS A 34 -18.29 -3.45 -36.04
C LYS A 34 -19.05 -2.18 -35.62
N GLU A 35 -19.24 -1.97 -34.32
CA GLU A 35 -19.32 -0.63 -33.74
C GLU A 35 -18.49 -0.57 -32.45
N ILE A 36 -17.56 0.37 -32.43
CA ILE A 36 -16.70 0.69 -31.29
C ILE A 36 -17.55 1.53 -30.33
N MET A 37 -17.94 0.99 -29.18
CA MET A 37 -18.64 1.76 -28.16
C MET A 37 -17.66 2.73 -27.47
N SER A 38 -17.91 4.02 -27.68
CA SER A 38 -17.29 5.12 -26.95
C SER A 38 -17.89 5.21 -25.54
N SER A 39 -17.08 5.58 -24.54
CA SER A 39 -17.51 5.87 -23.16
C SER A 39 -18.58 6.97 -23.05
N SER A 40 -18.81 7.75 -24.12
CA SER A 40 -19.90 8.71 -24.22
C SER A 40 -21.29 8.08 -24.46
N SER A 41 -21.35 6.80 -24.83
CA SER A 41 -22.60 6.14 -25.27
C SER A 41 -23.42 5.50 -24.15
N LEU A 42 -22.94 5.46 -22.90
CA LEU A 42 -23.73 4.95 -21.77
C LEU A 42 -24.75 5.97 -21.24
N ILE A 43 -24.60 7.25 -21.60
CA ILE A 43 -25.48 8.32 -21.10
C ILE A 43 -26.79 8.41 -21.90
N SER A 44 -26.93 7.72 -23.03
CA SER A 44 -28.11 7.87 -23.91
C SER A 44 -29.16 6.75 -23.84
N PHE A 45 -29.17 5.88 -22.81
CA PHE A 45 -30.25 4.88 -22.68
C PHE A 45 -30.56 4.51 -21.22
N VAL A 46 -31.05 5.46 -20.42
CA VAL A 46 -31.69 5.12 -19.11
C VAL A 46 -32.99 5.89 -18.96
N SER A 47 -34.03 5.40 -19.63
CA SER A 47 -35.41 5.88 -19.47
C SER A 47 -36.23 5.05 -18.47
N ASP A 48 -35.60 4.24 -17.61
CA ASP A 48 -36.33 3.42 -16.66
C ASP A 48 -35.84 3.58 -15.22
N THR A 49 -36.74 3.99 -14.33
CA THR A 49 -36.49 4.26 -12.92
C THR A 49 -36.05 2.99 -12.19
N GLU A 50 -36.58 1.83 -12.60
CA GLU A 50 -36.18 0.51 -12.11
C GLU A 50 -34.74 0.14 -12.47
N SER A 51 -34.28 0.55 -13.66
CA SER A 51 -32.90 0.31 -14.09
C SER A 51 -31.88 1.07 -13.24
N LYS A 52 -32.27 2.21 -12.65
CA LYS A 52 -31.43 2.96 -11.71
C LYS A 52 -31.37 2.31 -10.31
N LYS A 53 -32.48 1.74 -9.82
CA LYS A 53 -32.49 1.02 -8.53
C LYS A 53 -31.60 -0.21 -8.51
N MET A 54 -31.53 -0.91 -9.66
CA MET A 54 -30.69 -2.10 -9.84
C MET A 54 -29.23 -1.78 -10.20
N LEU A 55 -28.86 -0.50 -10.33
CA LEU A 55 -27.51 -0.10 -10.75
C LEU A 55 -26.45 -0.67 -9.80
N TRP A 56 -26.59 -0.46 -8.49
CA TRP A 56 -25.65 -0.94 -7.49
C TRP A 56 -25.61 -2.47 -7.44
N VAL A 57 -26.78 -3.10 -7.52
CA VAL A 57 -26.93 -4.56 -7.52
C VAL A 57 -26.15 -5.19 -8.68
N ARG A 58 -26.22 -4.58 -9.87
CA ARG A 58 -25.50 -5.02 -11.06
C ARG A 58 -24.00 -4.76 -10.96
N LEU A 59 -23.60 -3.54 -10.62
CA LEU A 59 -22.19 -3.13 -10.58
C LEU A 59 -21.40 -3.81 -9.45
N LEU A 60 -22.07 -4.15 -8.35
CA LEU A 60 -21.49 -4.93 -7.25
C LEU A 60 -21.56 -6.45 -7.48
N GLY A 61 -22.21 -6.92 -8.56
CA GLY A 61 -22.28 -8.34 -8.91
C GLY A 61 -23.13 -9.18 -7.96
N VAL A 62 -24.15 -8.59 -7.32
CA VAL A 62 -24.95 -9.25 -6.26
C VAL A 62 -26.37 -9.66 -6.70
N GLN A 63 -26.72 -9.46 -7.97
CA GLN A 63 -28.07 -9.72 -8.50
C GLN A 63 -28.58 -11.14 -8.25
N ASN A 64 -27.73 -12.15 -8.42
CA ASN A 64 -28.12 -13.56 -8.31
C ASN A 64 -27.75 -14.17 -6.94
N ARG A 65 -27.45 -13.33 -5.94
CA ARG A 65 -27.08 -13.81 -4.59
C ARG A 65 -28.32 -13.84 -3.70
N PRO A 66 -28.66 -14.99 -3.06
CA PRO A 66 -29.77 -15.06 -2.13
C PRO A 66 -29.53 -14.14 -0.92
N ASN A 67 -30.61 -13.71 -0.26
CA ASN A 67 -30.50 -12.91 0.94
C ASN A 67 -30.05 -13.78 2.13
N PRO A 68 -28.86 -13.57 2.69
CA PRO A 68 -28.35 -14.43 3.75
C PRO A 68 -29.12 -14.36 5.07
N LEU A 69 -29.98 -13.35 5.23
CA LEU A 69 -30.82 -13.20 6.41
C LEU A 69 -32.00 -14.18 6.44
N ASP A 70 -32.36 -14.76 5.29
CA ASP A 70 -33.49 -15.69 5.20
C ASP A 70 -33.21 -17.00 5.98
N ASP A 71 -31.93 -17.42 6.02
CA ASP A 71 -31.45 -18.63 6.72
C ASP A 71 -30.67 -18.30 8.02
N TRP A 72 -30.85 -17.11 8.58
CA TRP A 72 -30.07 -16.64 9.74
C TRP A 72 -30.49 -17.32 11.06
N ASP A 73 -29.51 -17.82 11.81
CA ASP A 73 -29.67 -18.56 13.07
C ASP A 73 -30.15 -17.72 14.28
N GLN A 74 -30.18 -16.39 14.15
CA GLN A 74 -30.50 -15.43 15.22
C GLN A 74 -29.62 -15.54 16.47
N LEU A 75 -28.40 -16.09 16.34
CA LEU A 75 -27.48 -16.25 17.46
C LEU A 75 -26.62 -14.97 17.62
N TYR A 76 -26.92 -14.21 18.67
CA TYR A 76 -26.24 -12.96 19.04
C TYR A 76 -25.07 -13.20 20.02
N ASN A 77 -23.91 -13.59 19.50
CA ASN A 77 -22.77 -14.05 20.32
C ASN A 77 -21.43 -13.39 19.96
N LEU A 78 -21.43 -12.16 19.42
CA LEU A 78 -20.20 -11.39 19.25
C LEU A 78 -19.62 -10.95 20.60
N ASN A 79 -18.30 -10.73 20.66
CA ASN A 79 -17.64 -10.27 21.89
C ASN A 79 -18.17 -8.90 22.36
N ASN A 80 -18.57 -8.02 21.43
CA ASN A 80 -19.09 -6.69 21.72
C ASN A 80 -20.58 -6.51 21.30
N GLN A 81 -21.41 -7.52 21.55
CA GLN A 81 -22.83 -7.51 21.18
C GLN A 81 -23.62 -6.37 21.83
N VAL A 82 -23.32 -6.04 23.09
CA VAL A 82 -23.99 -4.94 23.82
C VAL A 82 -23.66 -3.59 23.19
N GLY A 83 -22.41 -3.37 22.78
CA GLY A 83 -21.98 -2.18 22.06
C GLY A 83 -22.73 -2.03 20.74
N LEU A 84 -22.81 -3.12 19.96
CA LEU A 84 -23.57 -3.16 18.71
C LEU A 84 -25.05 -2.78 18.94
N ARG A 85 -25.72 -3.42 19.91
CA ARG A 85 -27.13 -3.14 20.23
C ARG A 85 -27.37 -1.67 20.62
N ASN A 86 -26.43 -1.05 21.33
CA ASN A 86 -26.52 0.36 21.70
C ASN A 86 -26.45 1.29 20.48
N ASP A 87 -25.61 0.97 19.50
CA ASP A 87 -25.50 1.76 18.27
C ASP A 87 -26.67 1.48 17.31
N CYS A 88 -27.16 0.24 17.23
CA CYS A 88 -28.42 -0.08 16.54
C CYS A 88 -29.62 0.69 17.12
N ARG A 89 -29.67 0.92 18.44
CA ARG A 89 -30.69 1.79 19.07
C ARG A 89 -30.62 3.24 18.61
N LYS A 90 -29.42 3.78 18.37
CA LYS A 90 -29.26 5.14 17.83
C LYS A 90 -29.64 5.17 16.37
N LEU A 91 -29.19 4.19 15.58
CA LEU A 91 -29.51 4.06 14.17
C LEU A 91 -31.03 3.94 13.93
N ALA A 92 -31.73 3.11 14.71
CA ALA A 92 -33.18 2.98 14.61
C ALA A 92 -33.89 4.34 14.80
N LYS A 93 -33.43 5.16 15.75
CA LYS A 93 -33.97 6.51 15.97
C LYS A 93 -33.68 7.46 14.80
N LEU A 94 -32.48 7.39 14.22
CA LEU A 94 -32.10 8.18 13.03
C LEU A 94 -32.90 7.81 11.78
N LEU A 95 -33.36 6.55 11.71
CA LEU A 95 -34.19 6.04 10.61
C LEU A 95 -35.70 6.16 10.91
N ASP A 96 -36.10 7.04 11.83
CA ASP A 96 -37.50 7.23 12.26
C ASP A 96 -38.20 5.94 12.72
N ASN A 97 -37.45 4.98 13.26
CA ASN A 97 -37.88 3.64 13.65
C ASN A 97 -38.55 2.83 12.51
N LYS A 98 -38.25 3.14 11.25
CA LYS A 98 -38.65 2.32 10.09
C LYS A 98 -38.02 0.93 10.10
N LYS A 99 -36.92 0.76 10.84
CA LYS A 99 -36.23 -0.51 11.09
C LYS A 99 -36.13 -0.74 12.59
N SER A 100 -36.46 -1.95 13.03
CA SER A 100 -36.40 -2.31 14.45
C SER A 100 -34.96 -2.57 14.90
N VAL A 101 -34.69 -2.42 16.21
CA VAL A 101 -33.35 -2.71 16.77
C VAL A 101 -32.93 -4.16 16.52
N PRO A 102 -33.79 -5.18 16.71
CA PRO A 102 -33.43 -6.58 16.41
C PRO A 102 -33.11 -6.83 14.93
N GLU A 103 -33.80 -6.17 14.00
CA GLU A 103 -33.48 -6.25 12.57
C GLU A 103 -32.06 -5.73 12.28
N LEU A 104 -31.73 -4.54 12.80
CA LEU A 104 -30.42 -3.93 12.61
C LEU A 104 -29.30 -4.73 13.31
N GLU A 105 -29.60 -5.26 14.51
CA GLU A 105 -28.69 -6.10 15.27
C GLU A 105 -28.43 -7.42 14.54
N SER A 106 -29.46 -8.08 13.99
CA SER A 106 -29.32 -9.29 13.17
C SER A 106 -28.47 -9.04 11.94
N PHE A 107 -28.74 -7.96 11.22
CA PHE A 107 -28.00 -7.56 10.03
C PHE A 107 -26.50 -7.43 10.32
N MET A 108 -26.15 -6.65 11.35
CA MET A 108 -24.75 -6.39 11.68
C MET A 108 -24.06 -7.58 12.34
N THR A 109 -24.76 -8.37 13.16
CA THR A 109 -24.21 -9.59 13.74
C THR A 109 -23.88 -10.61 12.65
N LEU A 110 -24.78 -10.83 11.69
CA LEU A 110 -24.52 -11.71 10.54
C LEU A 110 -23.36 -11.19 9.69
N TYR A 111 -23.29 -9.89 9.44
CA TYR A 111 -22.15 -9.28 8.73
C TYR A 111 -20.82 -9.57 9.43
N CYS A 112 -20.73 -9.34 10.74
CA CYS A 112 -19.53 -9.60 11.53
C CYS A 112 -19.13 -11.09 11.51
N LYS A 113 -20.10 -12.01 11.69
CA LYS A 113 -19.84 -13.46 11.60
C LYS A 113 -19.32 -13.86 10.22
N LYS A 114 -19.94 -13.38 9.14
CA LYS A 114 -19.50 -13.68 7.76
C LYS A 114 -18.12 -13.12 7.43
N ARG A 115 -17.76 -11.97 8.00
CA ARG A 115 -16.43 -11.37 7.86
C ARG A 115 -15.38 -12.00 8.78
N ASN A 116 -15.79 -12.88 9.70
CA ASN A 116 -14.96 -13.43 10.77
C ASN A 116 -14.24 -12.34 11.59
N VAL A 117 -14.99 -11.29 11.98
CA VAL A 117 -14.49 -10.17 12.79
C VAL A 117 -15.47 -9.79 13.87
N ASP A 118 -14.97 -9.20 14.96
CA ASP A 118 -15.82 -8.61 16.00
C ASP A 118 -16.27 -7.19 15.66
N TYR A 119 -17.44 -6.82 16.21
CA TYR A 119 -17.92 -5.44 16.13
C TYR A 119 -17.03 -4.48 16.93
N LYS A 120 -16.44 -3.52 16.22
CA LYS A 120 -15.71 -2.41 16.82
C LYS A 120 -16.54 -1.14 16.72
N LYS A 121 -16.67 -0.47 17.87
CA LYS A 121 -17.24 0.88 17.93
C LYS A 121 -16.37 1.80 17.07
N ASP A 122 -17.01 2.77 16.39
CA ASP A 122 -16.34 3.77 15.56
C ASP A 122 -15.65 3.20 14.30
N SER A 123 -16.02 1.99 13.88
CA SER A 123 -15.56 1.36 12.63
C SER A 123 -16.08 2.00 11.33
N GLY A 124 -17.04 2.93 11.43
CA GLY A 124 -17.73 3.52 10.28
C GLY A 124 -18.88 2.68 9.72
N TRP A 125 -18.99 1.39 10.06
CA TRP A 125 -19.98 0.49 9.48
C TRP A 125 -21.44 0.90 9.73
N ILE A 126 -21.75 1.43 10.91
CA ILE A 126 -23.10 1.92 11.23
C ILE A 126 -23.47 3.14 10.37
N VAL A 127 -22.52 4.02 10.09
CA VAL A 127 -22.71 5.19 9.20
C VAL A 127 -22.96 4.73 7.77
N VAL A 128 -22.17 3.77 7.29
CA VAL A 128 -22.35 3.18 5.96
C VAL A 128 -23.72 2.50 5.84
N LEU A 129 -24.13 1.74 6.87
CA LEU A 129 -25.43 1.09 6.90
C LEU A 129 -26.57 2.11 6.90
N GLU A 130 -26.44 3.19 7.68
CA GLU A 130 -27.41 4.29 7.69
C GLU A 130 -27.66 4.82 6.29
N LYS A 131 -26.61 5.18 5.55
CA LYS A 131 -26.73 5.72 4.19
C LYS A 131 -27.38 4.71 3.24
N ILE A 132 -26.91 3.45 3.24
CA ILE A 132 -27.47 2.39 2.39
C ILE A 132 -28.96 2.17 2.67
N LEU A 133 -29.39 2.21 3.93
CA LEU A 133 -30.80 2.06 4.31
C LEU A 133 -31.68 3.27 3.95
N LYS A 134 -31.09 4.46 3.79
CA LYS A 134 -31.79 5.65 3.31
C LYS A 134 -31.90 5.70 1.78
N PHE A 135 -31.04 4.99 1.07
CA PHE A 135 -31.11 4.91 -0.38
C PHE A 135 -32.23 3.95 -0.83
N ASP A 136 -32.94 4.33 -1.89
CA ASP A 136 -34.07 3.56 -2.48
C ASP A 136 -33.54 2.34 -3.27
N LEU A 137 -32.93 1.41 -2.54
CA LEU A 137 -32.38 0.15 -3.03
C LEU A 137 -33.35 -1.01 -2.74
N PRO A 138 -33.38 -2.07 -3.58
CA PRO A 138 -34.23 -3.23 -3.36
C PRO A 138 -33.93 -3.92 -2.00
N PRO A 139 -34.93 -4.11 -1.11
CA PRO A 139 -34.72 -4.65 0.23
C PRO A 139 -34.02 -6.01 0.28
N GLU A 140 -34.32 -6.90 -0.67
CA GLU A 140 -33.77 -8.25 -0.81
C GLU A 140 -32.26 -8.25 -1.11
N HIS A 141 -31.72 -7.15 -1.63
CA HIS A 141 -30.32 -7.01 -1.97
C HIS A 141 -29.51 -6.20 -0.94
N LEU A 142 -30.15 -5.54 0.04
CA LEU A 142 -29.49 -4.64 0.98
C LEU A 142 -28.29 -5.27 1.70
N PHE A 143 -28.44 -6.50 2.21
CA PHE A 143 -27.34 -7.20 2.88
C PHE A 143 -26.16 -7.45 1.93
N ASN A 144 -26.45 -7.95 0.73
CA ASN A 144 -25.41 -8.27 -0.25
C ASN A 144 -24.73 -7.01 -0.80
N VAL A 145 -25.48 -5.93 -1.02
CA VAL A 145 -24.95 -4.61 -1.39
C VAL A 145 -24.04 -4.07 -0.30
N PHE A 146 -24.50 -4.06 0.96
CA PHE A 146 -23.68 -3.62 2.09
C PHE A 146 -22.40 -4.45 2.22
N PHE A 147 -22.53 -5.79 2.14
CA PHE A 147 -21.39 -6.70 2.23
C PHE A 147 -20.39 -6.44 1.10
N ALA A 148 -20.83 -6.39 -0.16
CA ALA A 148 -19.96 -6.17 -1.31
C ALA A 148 -19.31 -4.78 -1.28
N PHE A 149 -20.05 -3.74 -0.90
CA PHE A 149 -19.51 -2.38 -0.82
C PHE A 149 -18.41 -2.30 0.25
N THR A 150 -18.68 -2.81 1.46
CA THR A 150 -17.74 -2.75 2.59
C THR A 150 -16.54 -3.69 2.46
N THR A 151 -16.60 -4.76 1.66
CA THR A 151 -15.46 -5.64 1.39
C THR A 151 -14.61 -5.17 0.21
N LYS A 152 -15.24 -4.58 -0.82
CA LYS A 152 -14.55 -4.16 -2.04
C LYS A 152 -13.95 -2.76 -1.93
N TYR A 153 -14.68 -1.81 -1.33
CA TYR A 153 -14.35 -0.39 -1.44
C TYR A 153 -13.84 0.25 -0.14
N ILE A 154 -14.08 -0.35 1.02
CA ILE A 154 -13.62 0.18 2.31
C ILE A 154 -12.32 -0.53 2.70
N PRO A 155 -11.25 0.20 3.07
CA PRO A 155 -10.03 -0.42 3.57
C PRO A 155 -10.28 -1.38 4.73
N LYS A 156 -9.59 -2.52 4.75
CA LYS A 156 -9.80 -3.57 5.76
C LYS A 156 -9.45 -3.12 7.18
N GLU A 157 -8.49 -2.20 7.30
CA GLU A 157 -8.01 -1.67 8.57
C GLU A 157 -7.94 -0.15 8.54
N THR A 158 -8.61 0.48 9.51
CA THR A 158 -8.77 1.95 9.60
C THR A 158 -8.35 2.52 10.96
N LYS A 159 -7.70 1.71 11.81
CA LYS A 159 -7.12 2.13 13.11
C LYS A 159 -5.99 3.13 12.91
N GLU A 160 -5.62 3.87 13.96
CA GLU A 160 -4.56 4.91 13.89
C GLU A 160 -3.23 4.43 13.29
N SER A 161 -2.80 3.20 13.59
CA SER A 161 -1.57 2.61 13.06
C SER A 161 -1.73 1.89 11.72
N ALA A 162 -2.85 2.09 11.02
CA ALA A 162 -3.09 1.48 9.72
C ALA A 162 -2.22 2.12 8.63
N GLN A 163 -1.65 1.28 7.78
CA GLN A 163 -0.75 1.71 6.70
C GLN A 163 -1.45 2.58 5.63
N ILE A 164 -2.78 2.61 5.61
CA ILE A 164 -3.55 3.50 4.71
C ILE A 164 -3.21 4.98 4.93
N TYR A 165 -2.93 5.37 6.17
CA TYR A 165 -2.63 6.77 6.49
C TYR A 165 -1.19 7.12 6.09
N ASP A 166 -0.25 6.18 6.24
CA ASP A 166 1.11 6.34 5.74
C ASP A 166 1.13 6.43 4.21
N LEU A 167 0.37 5.57 3.52
CA LEU A 167 0.26 5.65 2.06
C LEU A 167 -0.36 6.98 1.62
N PHE A 168 -1.43 7.42 2.28
CA PHE A 168 -2.04 8.70 1.94
C PHE A 168 -1.08 9.88 2.16
N ARG A 169 -0.26 9.86 3.22
CA ARG A 169 0.81 10.84 3.42
C ARG A 169 1.79 10.85 2.24
N LEU A 170 2.22 9.68 1.77
CA LEU A 170 3.14 9.58 0.62
C LEU A 170 2.50 10.10 -0.67
N LEU A 171 1.23 9.80 -0.92
CA LEU A 171 0.48 10.32 -2.07
C LEU A 171 0.31 11.84 -2.00
N LEU A 172 0.02 12.38 -0.81
CA LEU A 172 -0.05 13.83 -0.61
C LEU A 172 1.30 14.49 -0.87
N GLN A 173 2.39 13.94 -0.32
CA GLN A 173 3.75 14.45 -0.53
C GLN A 173 4.19 14.36 -2.00
N TYR A 174 3.73 13.34 -2.71
CA TYR A 174 4.04 13.15 -4.13
C TYR A 174 3.42 14.23 -5.01
N HIS A 175 2.17 14.60 -4.75
CA HIS A 175 1.44 15.59 -5.56
C HIS A 175 1.60 17.03 -5.06
N ASP A 176 1.69 17.23 -3.75
CA ASP A 176 1.91 18.52 -3.10
C ASP A 176 2.82 18.38 -1.84
N PRO A 177 4.15 18.41 -2.02
CA PRO A 177 5.11 18.30 -0.92
C PRO A 177 5.02 19.47 0.05
N GLN A 178 4.60 20.66 -0.41
CA GLN A 178 4.52 21.85 0.43
C GLN A 178 3.41 21.70 1.48
N ILE A 179 2.20 21.31 1.07
CA ILE A 179 1.11 21.08 2.03
C ILE A 179 1.40 19.88 2.93
N SER A 180 1.98 18.79 2.38
CA SER A 180 2.38 17.63 3.19
C SER A 180 3.35 18.02 4.30
N SER A 181 4.42 18.75 3.95
CA SER A 181 5.41 19.23 4.92
C SER A 181 4.81 20.20 5.94
N HIS A 182 3.87 21.04 5.51
CA HIS A 182 3.16 21.93 6.41
C HIS A 182 2.33 21.15 7.44
N LEU A 183 1.54 20.16 7.02
CA LEU A 183 0.76 19.30 7.94
C LEU A 183 1.65 18.50 8.90
N ASP A 184 2.80 18.01 8.43
CA ASP A 184 3.81 17.37 9.27
C ASP A 184 4.35 18.34 10.34
N SER A 185 4.58 19.61 9.97
CA SER A 185 5.04 20.64 10.91
C SER A 185 4.00 20.97 12.00
N LEU A 186 2.71 20.86 11.67
CA LEU A 186 1.59 20.99 12.62
C LEU A 186 1.39 19.73 13.49
N LYS A 187 2.12 18.65 13.20
CA LYS A 187 2.03 17.33 13.84
C LYS A 187 0.69 16.65 13.64
N TYR A 188 0.08 16.83 12.46
CA TYR A 188 -1.14 16.12 12.08
C TYR A 188 -0.82 14.99 11.11
N SER A 189 -0.93 13.75 11.61
CA SER A 189 -0.96 12.59 10.74
C SER A 189 -2.31 12.53 10.01
N PRO A 190 -2.39 11.88 8.84
CA PRO A 190 -3.66 11.73 8.14
C PRO A 190 -4.79 11.12 8.94
N TYR A 191 -4.48 10.23 9.90
CA TYR A 191 -5.49 9.66 10.77
C TYR A 191 -6.32 10.72 11.51
N CYS A 192 -5.67 11.82 11.94
CA CYS A 192 -6.32 12.88 12.73
C CYS A 192 -7.51 13.53 12.01
N TYR A 193 -7.47 13.61 10.67
CA TYR A 193 -8.49 14.31 9.89
C TYR A 193 -9.21 13.42 8.86
N ALA A 194 -8.58 12.35 8.38
CA ALA A 194 -9.08 11.51 7.30
C ALA A 194 -9.68 10.18 7.75
N SER A 195 -9.67 9.86 9.06
CA SER A 195 -10.18 8.57 9.55
C SER A 195 -11.63 8.30 9.14
N LEU A 196 -12.50 9.30 9.20
CA LEU A 196 -13.88 9.19 8.74
C LEU A 196 -14.00 9.10 7.21
N TRP A 197 -13.09 9.76 6.48
CA TRP A 197 -13.06 9.73 5.02
C TRP A 197 -12.83 8.31 4.51
N PHE A 198 -11.83 7.61 5.06
CA PHE A 198 -11.50 6.24 4.65
C PHE A 198 -12.48 5.21 5.22
N SER A 199 -12.87 5.32 6.49
CA SER A 199 -13.74 4.32 7.13
C SER A 199 -15.19 4.34 6.64
N THR A 200 -15.62 5.45 6.02
CA THR A 200 -17.00 5.60 5.54
C THR A 200 -17.08 6.02 4.08
N ILE A 201 -15.98 6.11 3.34
CA ILE A 201 -15.96 6.65 1.97
C ILE A 201 -16.67 8.01 1.94
N LEU A 202 -16.19 8.91 2.80
CA LEU A 202 -16.69 10.28 3.02
C LEU A 202 -18.11 10.43 3.58
N ALA A 203 -18.91 9.36 3.66
CA ALA A 203 -20.32 9.43 4.06
C ALA A 203 -20.58 10.09 5.42
N GLY A 204 -19.65 9.94 6.38
CA GLY A 204 -19.77 10.53 7.71
C GLY A 204 -19.60 12.06 7.72
N SER A 205 -19.15 12.65 6.62
CA SER A 205 -18.84 14.09 6.50
C SER A 205 -19.65 14.79 5.41
N ILE A 206 -20.56 14.11 4.70
CA ILE A 206 -21.32 14.68 3.58
C ILE A 206 -22.81 14.41 3.70
N ASP A 207 -23.61 15.29 3.10
CA ASP A 207 -25.07 15.16 3.04
C ASP A 207 -25.54 13.91 2.28
N ASP A 208 -26.74 13.43 2.57
CA ASP A 208 -27.29 12.19 1.99
C ASP A 208 -27.37 12.24 0.45
N GLY A 209 -27.74 13.40 -0.12
CA GLY A 209 -27.82 13.59 -1.58
C GLY A 209 -26.45 13.55 -2.26
N VAL A 210 -25.45 14.21 -1.67
CA VAL A 210 -24.05 14.22 -2.14
C VAL A 210 -23.46 12.81 -2.04
N CYS A 211 -23.69 12.14 -0.90
CA CYS A 211 -23.24 10.76 -0.67
C CYS A 211 -23.76 9.79 -1.73
N LYS A 212 -25.05 9.90 -2.08
CA LYS A 212 -25.66 9.03 -3.08
C LYS A 212 -25.01 9.22 -4.45
N ALA A 213 -24.91 10.47 -4.92
CA ALA A 213 -24.30 10.79 -6.20
C ALA A 213 -22.82 10.37 -6.25
N LEU A 214 -22.09 10.59 -5.16
CA LEU A 214 -20.68 10.23 -5.05
C LEU A 214 -20.48 8.72 -5.12
N TRP A 215 -21.24 7.95 -4.35
CA TRP A 215 -21.11 6.49 -4.35
C TRP A 215 -21.59 5.85 -5.65
N GLU A 216 -22.60 6.42 -6.33
CA GLU A 216 -22.99 5.98 -7.67
C GLU A 216 -21.80 6.07 -8.65
N LEU A 217 -21.14 7.23 -8.75
CA LEU A 217 -19.97 7.38 -9.61
C LEU A 217 -18.76 6.56 -9.14
N TYR A 218 -18.55 6.43 -7.83
CA TYR A 218 -17.45 5.64 -7.28
C TYR A 218 -17.61 4.14 -7.60
N ILE A 219 -18.83 3.61 -7.48
CA ILE A 219 -19.15 2.22 -7.86
C ILE A 219 -19.09 2.04 -9.38
N GLU A 220 -19.53 3.02 -10.17
CA GLU A 220 -19.43 3.00 -11.63
C GLU A 220 -17.98 2.97 -12.12
N LYS A 221 -17.09 3.74 -11.48
CA LYS A 221 -15.64 3.70 -11.76
C LYS A 221 -15.02 2.35 -11.43
N GLY A 222 -15.52 1.66 -10.40
CA GLY A 222 -15.07 0.32 -10.07
C GLY A 222 -13.68 0.24 -9.43
N ASP A 223 -13.09 1.38 -9.00
CA ASP A 223 -11.73 1.46 -8.46
C ASP A 223 -11.75 1.81 -6.95
N PRO A 224 -11.50 0.84 -6.05
CA PRO A 224 -11.37 1.07 -4.61
C PRO A 224 -10.26 2.04 -4.21
N PHE A 225 -9.23 2.19 -5.04
CA PHE A 225 -8.09 3.07 -4.74
C PHE A 225 -8.44 4.55 -4.94
N LEU A 226 -9.54 4.85 -5.63
CA LEU A 226 -9.95 6.21 -5.94
C LEU A 226 -10.25 7.07 -4.68
N ILE A 227 -10.54 6.45 -3.53
CA ILE A 227 -10.68 7.15 -2.23
C ILE A 227 -9.43 7.93 -1.83
N PHE A 228 -8.23 7.44 -2.15
CA PHE A 228 -7.00 8.16 -1.85
C PHE A 228 -6.93 9.49 -2.60
N TYR A 229 -7.36 9.50 -3.87
CA TYR A 229 -7.33 10.71 -4.69
C TYR A 229 -8.51 11.64 -4.38
N MET A 230 -9.65 11.11 -3.96
CA MET A 230 -10.73 11.93 -3.39
C MET A 230 -10.25 12.67 -2.14
N ALA A 231 -9.57 11.98 -1.21
CA ALA A 231 -8.96 12.59 -0.03
C ALA A 231 -7.87 13.62 -0.42
N LEU A 232 -7.09 13.35 -1.47
CA LEU A 232 -6.05 14.25 -1.97
C LEU A 232 -6.66 15.55 -2.50
N VAL A 233 -7.70 15.44 -3.35
CA VAL A 233 -8.39 16.60 -3.94
C VAL A 233 -8.99 17.50 -2.86
N LEU A 234 -9.56 16.92 -1.81
CA LEU A 234 -10.08 17.70 -0.67
C LEU A 234 -8.98 18.60 -0.06
N VAL A 235 -7.80 18.04 0.19
CA VAL A 235 -6.68 18.78 0.78
C VAL A 235 -6.13 19.82 -0.19
N ILE A 236 -5.92 19.44 -1.46
CA ILE A 236 -5.38 20.34 -2.49
C ILE A 236 -6.31 21.53 -2.75
N ASN A 237 -7.62 21.32 -2.79
CA ASN A 237 -8.59 22.41 -3.03
C ASN A 237 -8.57 23.48 -1.92
N SER A 238 -8.15 23.13 -0.71
CA SER A 238 -8.04 24.06 0.43
C SER A 238 -6.61 24.43 0.80
N ARG A 239 -5.64 24.06 -0.05
CA ARG A 239 -4.20 24.26 0.17
C ARG A 239 -3.85 25.67 0.61
N ASP A 240 -4.28 26.69 -0.13
CA ASP A 240 -3.85 28.07 0.11
C ASP A 240 -4.39 28.61 1.44
N GLN A 241 -5.54 28.12 1.91
CA GLN A 241 -6.12 28.46 3.21
C GLN A 241 -5.36 27.74 4.33
N LEU A 242 -5.06 26.45 4.13
CA LEU A 242 -4.31 25.65 5.11
C LEU A 242 -2.91 26.19 5.33
N LEU A 243 -2.19 26.59 4.27
CA LEU A 243 -0.84 27.15 4.37
C LEU A 243 -0.75 28.49 5.11
N GLN A 244 -1.88 29.19 5.27
CA GLN A 244 -1.95 30.44 6.05
C GLN A 244 -2.02 30.19 7.55
N VAL A 245 -2.33 28.97 7.99
CA VAL A 245 -2.47 28.64 9.41
C VAL A 245 -1.10 28.41 10.04
N GLY A 246 -0.71 29.28 10.95
CA GLY A 246 0.51 29.11 11.73
C GLY A 246 0.40 27.98 12.77
N SER A 247 1.55 27.54 13.30
CA SER A 247 1.64 26.49 14.32
C SER A 247 0.82 26.78 15.59
N GLU A 248 0.63 28.06 15.90
CA GLU A 248 -0.13 28.55 17.05
C GLU A 248 -1.65 28.39 16.89
N HIS A 249 -2.13 28.26 15.65
CA HIS A 249 -3.53 28.05 15.30
C HIS A 249 -3.81 26.62 14.78
N ARG A 250 -2.95 25.65 15.10
CA ARG A 250 -3.07 24.27 14.58
C ARG A 250 -4.45 23.62 14.79
N GLU A 251 -5.13 23.91 15.89
CA GLU A 251 -6.49 23.38 16.15
C GLU A 251 -7.53 23.89 15.14
N GLU A 252 -7.34 25.10 14.61
CA GLU A 252 -8.15 25.65 13.53
C GLU A 252 -7.89 24.90 12.22
N ALA A 253 -6.62 24.60 11.90
CA ALA A 253 -6.28 23.75 10.75
C ALA A 253 -6.97 22.38 10.85
N LEU A 254 -6.96 21.73 12.01
CA LEU A 254 -7.63 20.43 12.19
C LEU A 254 -9.15 20.53 11.98
N LYS A 255 -9.79 21.59 12.50
CA LYS A 255 -11.22 21.84 12.28
C LYS A 255 -11.54 22.07 10.80
N MET A 256 -10.70 22.84 10.11
CA MET A 256 -10.85 23.05 8.67
C MET A 256 -10.70 21.74 7.91
N LEU A 257 -9.62 20.98 8.16
CA LEU A 257 -9.35 19.68 7.55
C LEU A 257 -10.55 18.74 7.71
N THR A 258 -11.01 18.51 8.94
CA THR A 258 -12.15 17.60 9.20
C THR A 258 -13.46 18.03 8.55
N ALA A 259 -13.63 19.32 8.25
CA ALA A 259 -14.81 19.88 7.61
C ALA A 259 -14.71 19.99 6.08
N LEU A 260 -13.58 19.63 5.46
CA LEU A 260 -13.40 19.74 4.00
C LEU A 260 -14.48 19.05 3.18
N PRO A 261 -14.91 17.80 3.49
CA PRO A 261 -15.92 17.14 2.69
C PRO A 261 -17.28 17.86 2.74
N ASN A 262 -17.59 18.57 3.83
CA ASN A 262 -18.86 19.27 4.04
C ASN A 262 -19.09 20.39 3.00
N GLN A 263 -18.04 20.80 2.28
CA GLN A 263 -18.10 21.85 1.26
C GLN A 263 -18.59 21.33 -0.10
N LEU A 264 -18.63 20.00 -0.29
CA LEU A 264 -19.08 19.39 -1.55
C LEU A 264 -20.58 19.53 -1.71
N THR A 265 -21.00 20.10 -2.85
CA THR A 265 -22.40 20.09 -3.27
C THR A 265 -22.64 18.98 -4.29
N ILE A 266 -23.91 18.68 -4.58
CA ILE A 266 -24.28 17.62 -5.54
C ILE A 266 -23.74 17.94 -6.94
N ASP A 267 -23.74 19.21 -7.33
CA ASP A 267 -23.29 19.67 -8.65
C ASP A 267 -21.77 19.53 -8.82
N ASP A 268 -21.01 19.55 -7.71
CA ASP A 268 -19.54 19.42 -7.73
C ASP A 268 -19.07 17.95 -7.86
N VAL A 269 -19.94 16.97 -7.57
CA VAL A 269 -19.56 15.56 -7.47
C VAL A 269 -18.91 15.01 -8.75
N PRO A 270 -19.45 15.25 -9.97
CA PRO A 270 -18.84 14.76 -11.20
C PRO A 270 -17.41 15.29 -11.40
N ASP A 271 -17.22 16.59 -11.19
CA ASP A 271 -15.91 17.25 -11.33
C ASP A 271 -14.93 16.77 -10.25
N PHE A 272 -15.42 16.59 -9.02
CA PHE A 272 -14.62 16.04 -7.92
C PHE A 272 -14.10 14.63 -8.23
N VAL A 273 -14.96 13.75 -8.76
CA VAL A 273 -14.57 12.38 -9.16
C VAL A 273 -13.62 12.41 -10.37
N GLN A 274 -13.87 13.28 -11.34
CA GLN A 274 -13.01 13.44 -12.51
C GLN A 274 -11.62 13.97 -12.13
N LEU A 275 -11.54 14.95 -11.24
CA LEU A 275 -10.28 15.47 -10.73
C LEU A 275 -9.52 14.43 -9.91
N SER A 276 -10.24 13.60 -9.15
CA SER A 276 -9.65 12.46 -8.43
C SER A 276 -9.03 11.46 -9.42
N ALA A 277 -9.72 11.13 -10.51
CA ALA A 277 -9.17 10.28 -11.57
C ALA A 277 -7.97 10.94 -12.29
N TYR A 278 -7.99 12.26 -12.50
CA TYR A 278 -6.88 13.01 -13.08
C TYR A 278 -5.58 12.86 -12.28
N TYR A 279 -5.67 12.87 -10.94
CA TYR A 279 -4.52 12.62 -10.05
C TYR A 279 -4.12 11.13 -10.04
N ALA A 280 -5.09 10.22 -10.12
CA ALA A 280 -4.82 8.79 -10.24
C ALA A 280 -4.00 8.46 -11.48
N ASP A 281 -4.36 9.03 -12.64
CA ASP A 281 -3.67 8.83 -13.93
C ASP A 281 -2.23 9.39 -13.95
N ARG A 282 -1.89 10.26 -12.98
CA ARG A 282 -0.55 10.84 -12.78
C ARG A 282 0.19 10.24 -11.59
N THR A 283 -0.29 9.13 -11.06
CA THR A 283 0.38 8.40 -9.99
C THR A 283 0.94 7.08 -10.53
N PRO A 284 2.15 6.64 -10.09
CA PRO A 284 2.75 5.40 -10.56
C PRO A 284 1.77 4.24 -10.45
N GLN A 285 1.64 3.47 -11.52
CA GLN A 285 0.61 2.42 -11.57
C GLN A 285 0.88 1.32 -10.56
N CYS A 286 2.16 1.02 -10.30
CA CYS A 286 2.55 0.02 -9.32
C CYS A 286 2.10 0.37 -7.90
N VAL A 287 1.91 1.65 -7.55
CA VAL A 287 1.41 2.04 -6.23
C VAL A 287 0.01 1.47 -5.99
N ARG A 288 -0.83 1.41 -7.02
CA ARG A 288 -2.12 0.72 -6.89
C ARG A 288 -1.92 -0.79 -6.85
N GLU A 289 -1.13 -1.35 -7.76
CA GLU A 289 -0.92 -2.82 -7.89
C GLU A 289 -0.34 -3.43 -6.59
N ASP A 290 0.70 -2.81 -6.03
CA ASP A 290 1.45 -3.31 -4.88
C ASP A 290 0.73 -3.09 -3.55
N PHE A 291 -0.15 -2.09 -3.45
CA PHE A 291 -0.83 -1.78 -2.20
C PHE A 291 -2.30 -2.19 -2.20
N HIS A 292 -2.88 -2.58 -3.34
CA HIS A 292 -4.28 -2.98 -3.41
C HIS A 292 -4.59 -4.13 -2.46
N TYR A 293 -3.86 -5.25 -2.52
CA TYR A 293 -4.09 -6.42 -1.64
C TYR A 293 -3.79 -6.12 -0.16
N LEU A 294 -2.85 -5.21 0.09
CA LEU A 294 -2.44 -4.80 1.42
C LEU A 294 -3.55 -4.00 2.11
N ILE A 295 -4.29 -3.19 1.36
CA ILE A 295 -5.28 -2.25 1.87
C ILE A 295 -6.72 -2.79 1.73
N PHE A 296 -6.99 -3.42 0.59
CA PHE A 296 -8.27 -3.97 0.17
C PHE A 296 -8.15 -5.49 -0.02
N GLY A 297 -9.20 -6.25 0.27
CA GLY A 297 -9.20 -7.71 0.15
C GLY A 297 -9.32 -8.47 1.46
N SER A 298 -9.19 -9.80 1.41
CA SER A 298 -9.42 -10.71 2.53
C SER A 298 -8.18 -10.90 3.41
N ASN A 299 -8.38 -11.19 4.69
CA ASN A 299 -7.34 -11.28 5.73
C ASN A 299 -6.49 -12.58 5.67
N TYR A 300 -6.26 -13.18 4.50
CA TYR A 300 -5.73 -14.56 4.41
C TYR A 300 -4.27 -14.71 3.94
N ASP A 301 -3.58 -13.63 3.55
CA ASP A 301 -2.17 -13.70 3.18
C ASP A 301 -1.31 -12.91 4.17
N ASP A 302 -1.04 -13.52 5.33
CA ASP A 302 -0.07 -13.05 6.32
C ASP A 302 1.40 -13.37 5.92
N GLU A 303 1.63 -14.00 4.76
CA GLU A 303 2.97 -14.45 4.33
C GLU A 303 3.72 -13.46 3.42
N VAL A 304 3.10 -12.36 2.98
CA VAL A 304 3.81 -11.33 2.21
C VAL A 304 4.51 -10.39 3.18
N GLY A 305 5.85 -10.41 3.19
CA GLY A 305 6.69 -9.65 4.11
C GLY A 305 6.19 -8.20 4.28
N GLU A 306 6.02 -7.78 5.54
CA GLU A 306 5.45 -6.48 5.88
C GLU A 306 6.28 -5.34 5.26
N MET A 307 5.78 -4.74 4.18
CA MET A 307 6.31 -3.47 3.70
C MET A 307 5.97 -2.38 4.73
N GLN A 308 6.98 -1.86 5.40
CA GLN A 308 6.80 -0.81 6.42
C GLN A 308 6.69 0.56 5.74
N VAL A 309 5.48 0.87 5.24
CA VAL A 309 5.16 2.13 4.53
C VAL A 309 5.54 3.37 5.35
N SER A 310 5.42 3.28 6.68
CA SER A 310 5.79 4.33 7.63
C SER A 310 7.28 4.73 7.59
N LYS A 311 8.16 3.87 7.06
CA LYS A 311 9.61 4.15 6.92
C LYS A 311 9.98 4.78 5.59
N LEU A 312 9.05 4.85 4.64
CA LEU A 312 9.35 5.35 3.29
C LEU A 312 9.43 6.88 3.27
N LEU A 313 10.47 7.39 2.62
CA LEU A 313 10.67 8.83 2.42
C LEU A 313 9.78 9.39 1.29
N CYS A 314 9.53 8.60 0.25
CA CYS A 314 8.68 8.95 -0.89
C CYS A 314 8.09 7.67 -1.52
N LEU A 315 7.23 7.80 -2.53
CA LEU A 315 6.57 6.64 -3.14
C LEU A 315 7.59 5.69 -3.81
N PRO A 316 7.48 4.37 -3.57
CA PRO A 316 8.28 3.38 -4.28
C PRO A 316 7.71 3.15 -5.69
N VAL A 317 8.59 2.94 -6.67
CA VAL A 317 8.25 2.51 -8.03
C VAL A 317 8.97 1.20 -8.34
N THR A 318 8.25 0.24 -8.92
CA THR A 318 8.85 -1.05 -9.31
C THR A 318 9.80 -0.89 -10.50
N VAL A 319 10.85 -1.72 -10.56
CA VAL A 319 11.78 -1.73 -11.70
C VAL A 319 11.09 -2.12 -13.01
N GLN A 320 10.00 -2.88 -12.93
CA GLN A 320 9.14 -3.24 -14.06
C GLN A 320 8.46 -2.01 -14.64
N GLU A 321 7.95 -1.11 -13.80
CA GLU A 321 7.33 0.14 -14.28
C GLU A 321 8.35 1.02 -15.03
N LEU A 322 9.60 1.12 -14.55
CA LEU A 322 10.66 1.87 -15.23
C LEU A 322 11.13 1.25 -16.55
N THR A 323 10.95 -0.06 -16.72
CA THR A 323 11.44 -0.80 -17.90
C THR A 323 10.35 -1.17 -18.90
N ARG A 324 9.08 -0.88 -18.59
CA ARG A 324 7.93 -1.07 -19.49
C ARG A 324 8.09 -0.12 -20.70
N ARG A 325 8.71 -0.63 -21.78
CA ARG A 325 8.66 0.02 -23.10
C ARG A 325 7.27 -0.18 -23.70
N GLU A 326 6.52 0.91 -23.83
CA GLU A 326 5.44 1.25 -24.78
C GLU A 326 4.99 0.13 -25.77
N ARG A 327 4.53 -1.03 -25.30
CA ARG A 327 4.17 -2.18 -26.16
C ARG A 327 2.91 -2.95 -25.75
N SER A 328 1.97 -2.36 -25.03
CA SER A 328 0.61 -2.91 -24.92
C SER A 328 -0.46 -1.84 -25.09
N VAL A 329 -1.46 -2.16 -25.91
CA VAL A 329 -2.64 -1.33 -26.23
C VAL A 329 -3.62 -1.24 -25.04
N VAL A 330 -3.28 -1.83 -23.89
CA VAL A 330 -4.13 -1.91 -22.70
C VAL A 330 -3.31 -1.41 -21.51
N SER A 331 -3.73 -0.25 -20.99
CA SER A 331 -3.15 0.58 -19.91
C SER A 331 -1.65 0.90 -20.02
N VAL A 332 -1.35 2.04 -20.65
CA VAL A 332 -0.05 2.70 -20.57
C VAL A 332 -0.11 3.65 -19.37
N SER A 333 0.77 3.53 -18.38
CA SER A 333 1.01 4.66 -17.49
C SER A 333 1.60 5.77 -18.36
N ASN A 334 0.89 6.90 -18.50
CA ASN A 334 1.37 8.05 -19.29
C ASN A 334 2.50 8.81 -18.57
N ILE A 335 3.11 8.18 -17.57
CA ILE A 335 4.15 8.76 -16.73
C ILE A 335 5.49 8.43 -17.37
N ALA A 336 6.15 9.48 -17.85
CA ALA A 336 7.56 9.42 -18.19
C ALA A 336 8.39 9.73 -16.93
N TYR A 337 9.44 8.93 -16.72
CA TYR A 337 10.31 9.02 -15.57
C TYR A 337 11.67 9.58 -15.97
N PHE A 338 12.06 10.66 -15.30
CA PHE A 338 13.43 11.13 -15.30
C PHE A 338 14.23 10.36 -14.25
N VAL A 339 14.95 9.33 -14.70
CA VAL A 339 15.70 8.42 -13.83
C VAL A 339 17.07 9.01 -13.47
N ILE A 340 17.30 9.20 -12.18
CA ILE A 340 18.58 9.64 -11.62
C ILE A 340 19.28 8.43 -10.99
N ASP A 341 20.31 7.90 -11.66
CA ASP A 341 21.12 6.80 -11.14
C ASP A 341 22.13 7.36 -10.12
N CYS A 342 21.90 7.04 -8.85
CA CYS A 342 22.63 7.58 -7.71
C CYS A 342 23.86 6.77 -7.30
N ARG A 343 24.17 5.70 -8.04
CA ARG A 343 25.35 4.87 -7.81
C ARG A 343 26.62 5.61 -8.23
N SER A 344 27.76 5.11 -7.79
CA SER A 344 29.06 5.67 -8.15
C SER A 344 29.27 5.65 -9.66
N ASN A 345 30.10 6.58 -10.16
CA ASN A 345 30.44 6.67 -11.57
C ASN A 345 30.96 5.34 -12.15
N GLU A 346 31.72 4.58 -11.37
CA GLU A 346 32.26 3.27 -11.76
C GLU A 346 31.12 2.25 -11.91
N ALA A 347 30.23 2.16 -10.93
CA ALA A 347 29.09 1.24 -10.97
C ALA A 347 28.14 1.55 -12.13
N TYR A 348 27.90 2.83 -12.40
CA TYR A 348 27.10 3.29 -13.54
C TYR A 348 27.70 2.86 -14.88
N LYS A 349 29.02 3.03 -15.05
CA LYS A 349 29.74 2.64 -16.29
C LYS A 349 29.70 1.13 -16.56
N CYS A 350 29.56 0.30 -15.52
CA CYS A 350 29.49 -1.16 -15.64
C CYS A 350 28.08 -1.68 -16.00
N GLY A 351 27.07 -0.80 -16.08
CA GLY A 351 25.71 -1.16 -16.46
C GLY A 351 24.69 -0.21 -15.84
N HIS A 352 23.80 0.39 -16.64
CA HIS A 352 22.77 1.33 -16.17
C HIS A 352 21.50 1.28 -17.03
N ILE A 353 20.44 1.95 -16.56
CA ILE A 353 19.20 2.12 -17.34
C ILE A 353 19.47 3.07 -18.51
N TYR A 354 19.04 2.69 -19.71
CA TYR A 354 19.19 3.57 -20.88
C TYR A 354 18.46 4.91 -20.65
N GLY A 355 19.16 6.03 -20.86
CA GLY A 355 18.59 7.37 -20.73
C GLY A 355 18.60 7.94 -19.29
N SER A 356 19.08 7.18 -18.30
CA SER A 356 19.25 7.73 -16.94
C SER A 356 20.40 8.74 -16.87
N PHE A 357 20.31 9.64 -15.88
CA PHE A 357 21.37 10.59 -15.54
C PHE A 357 22.13 10.09 -14.32
N ASN A 358 23.46 10.00 -14.38
CA ASN A 358 24.26 9.60 -13.22
C ASN A 358 24.53 10.79 -12.30
N LEU A 359 24.08 10.69 -11.05
CA LEU A 359 24.40 11.62 -9.97
C LEU A 359 25.08 10.86 -8.84
N ASP A 360 26.41 10.81 -8.86
CA ASP A 360 27.20 10.11 -7.85
C ASP A 360 26.97 10.70 -6.44
N CYS A 361 26.12 10.03 -5.66
CA CYS A 361 25.73 10.52 -4.34
C CYS A 361 26.83 10.34 -3.29
N GLN A 362 27.91 9.60 -3.57
CA GLN A 362 29.05 9.54 -2.64
C GLN A 362 29.75 10.90 -2.52
N LEU A 363 29.61 11.78 -3.52
CA LEU A 363 30.08 13.17 -3.46
C LEU A 363 29.39 14.00 -2.36
N VAL A 364 28.20 13.60 -1.91
CA VAL A 364 27.48 14.24 -0.80
C VAL A 364 28.22 14.08 0.53
N TRP A 365 28.81 12.91 0.79
CA TRP A 365 29.58 12.64 2.00
C TRP A 365 30.73 13.64 2.19
N PHE A 366 31.48 13.87 1.11
CA PHE A 366 32.60 14.79 1.12
C PHE A 366 32.14 16.25 1.30
N SER A 367 30.94 16.58 0.81
CA SER A 367 30.34 17.91 0.98
C SER A 367 29.98 18.22 2.45
N ILE A 368 29.41 17.24 3.16
CA ILE A 368 29.01 17.39 4.57
C ILE A 368 30.22 17.40 5.50
N SER A 369 31.24 16.59 5.19
CA SER A 369 32.50 16.57 5.95
C SER A 369 33.22 17.92 5.92
N MET A 370 33.13 18.65 4.81
CA MET A 370 33.71 20.00 4.67
C MET A 370 32.93 21.11 5.37
N THR A 371 31.61 21.00 5.51
CA THR A 371 30.81 21.99 6.27
C THR A 371 31.05 21.85 7.77
N PHE A 372 31.27 20.63 8.25
CA PHE A 372 31.60 20.36 9.66
C PHE A 372 32.99 20.89 10.09
N SER A 373 33.95 21.00 9.17
CA SER A 373 35.27 21.57 9.46
C SER A 373 35.29 23.12 9.49
N GLY A 374 34.20 23.78 9.08
CA GLY A 374 34.09 25.24 8.95
C GLY A 374 33.38 25.99 10.10
N GLY A 375 32.92 25.32 11.15
CA GLY A 375 32.29 25.97 12.32
C GLY A 375 30.87 26.49 12.08
N TYR A 376 30.03 26.30 13.11
CA TYR A 376 28.59 26.57 13.23
C TYR A 376 27.64 25.57 12.56
N LEU A 377 27.06 24.73 13.42
CA LEU A 377 25.83 23.99 13.20
C LEU A 377 24.65 24.97 13.18
N LEU A 378 24.07 25.27 12.02
CA LEU A 378 22.68 25.74 11.94
C LEU A 378 21.81 24.57 11.49
N LEU A 379 21.62 23.60 12.37
CA LEU A 379 20.48 22.69 12.27
C LEU A 379 19.27 23.51 12.73
N VAL A 380 18.39 23.91 11.80
CA VAL A 380 17.06 24.40 12.15
C VAL A 380 16.30 23.22 12.73
N LEU A 381 16.43 23.03 14.04
CA LEU A 381 15.52 22.22 14.83
C LEU A 381 14.20 22.99 14.90
N VAL A 382 13.21 22.53 14.16
CA VAL A 382 11.81 22.86 14.42
C VAL A 382 11.46 22.33 15.81
N GLY A 383 11.40 23.25 16.76
CA GLY A 383 10.55 23.24 17.96
C GLY A 383 10.61 22.02 18.89
N SER A 384 11.18 22.23 20.08
CA SER A 384 10.64 21.65 21.32
C SER A 384 10.97 22.56 22.51
N SER A 385 9.97 23.33 22.93
CA SER A 385 9.93 23.98 24.23
C SER A 385 9.94 22.95 25.36
N GLN A 386 10.54 23.34 26.48
CA GLN A 386 10.86 22.54 27.65
C GLN A 386 9.75 21.59 28.15
N GLY A 387 10.13 20.34 28.41
CA GLY A 387 9.33 19.36 29.14
C GLY A 387 10.12 18.09 29.41
N LYS A 388 10.45 17.83 30.67
CA LYS A 388 11.20 16.64 31.13
C LYS A 388 10.46 15.35 30.76
N CYS A 389 11.10 14.45 30.01
CA CYS A 389 10.71 13.03 29.98
C CYS A 389 11.93 12.12 29.79
N LYS A 390 11.95 11.05 30.59
CA LYS A 390 13.06 10.11 30.79
C LYS A 390 13.09 9.04 29.69
N SER A 391 14.30 8.78 29.18
CA SER A 391 14.84 7.51 28.67
C SER A 391 14.02 6.67 27.69
N ASN A 392 14.46 6.63 26.43
CA ASN A 392 15.13 5.45 25.85
C ASN A 392 15.94 5.86 24.61
N SER A 393 17.24 5.55 24.65
CA SER A 393 18.29 6.08 23.79
C SER A 393 18.43 5.26 22.50
N ILE A 394 18.22 5.89 21.34
CA ILE A 394 18.77 5.41 20.06
C ILE A 394 20.14 6.08 19.92
N CYS A 395 21.18 5.31 20.23
CA CYS A 395 22.57 5.76 20.14
C CYS A 395 23.08 5.47 18.72
N PHE A 396 23.05 6.47 17.82
CA PHE A 396 23.78 6.40 16.56
C PHE A 396 25.28 6.59 16.85
N ARG A 397 26.06 5.52 16.68
CA ARG A 397 27.53 5.55 16.82
C ARG A 397 28.13 6.34 15.65
N PHE A 398 28.67 7.52 15.95
CA PHE A 398 29.56 8.25 15.03
C PHE A 398 30.89 7.50 14.93
N VAL A 399 31.24 7.04 13.73
CA VAL A 399 32.58 6.49 13.44
C VAL A 399 33.47 7.66 13.00
N ASN A 400 34.50 7.96 13.78
CA ASN A 400 35.56 8.91 13.42
C ASN A 400 36.48 8.25 12.38
N ILE A 401 36.55 8.82 11.17
CA ILE A 401 37.59 8.48 10.20
C ILE A 401 38.22 9.78 9.67
N THR A 402 39.53 9.86 9.80
CA THR A 402 40.41 10.99 9.49
C THR A 402 40.45 11.30 7.99
N LEU A 403 40.38 12.59 7.64
CA LEU A 403 40.31 13.16 6.29
C LEU A 403 41.56 12.92 5.42
N GLN A 404 41.33 12.67 4.13
CA GLN A 404 42.13 13.24 3.03
C GLN A 404 41.28 14.29 2.29
N LEU A 405 41.86 15.47 2.06
CA LEU A 405 41.27 16.66 1.43
C LEU A 405 41.05 16.46 -0.08
N VAL A 406 39.83 16.64 -0.63
CA VAL A 406 39.57 17.05 -2.04
C VAL A 406 38.16 17.68 -2.23
N ASP A 407 38.10 18.88 -2.84
CA ASP A 407 37.12 19.61 -3.70
C ASP A 407 35.59 19.33 -3.80
N ALA A 408 34.97 18.46 -3.00
CA ALA A 408 33.67 17.87 -3.37
C ALA A 408 32.35 18.70 -3.29
N PRO A 409 32.15 19.72 -2.43
CA PRO A 409 30.87 20.46 -2.36
C PRO A 409 30.52 21.17 -3.67
N SER A 410 31.53 21.77 -4.30
CA SER A 410 31.35 22.46 -5.57
C SER A 410 30.96 21.48 -6.70
N GLN A 411 31.50 20.26 -6.67
CA GLN A 411 31.23 19.24 -7.68
C GLN A 411 29.80 18.72 -7.61
N PHE A 412 29.27 18.51 -6.40
CA PHE A 412 27.88 18.11 -6.23
C PHE A 412 26.91 19.22 -6.64
N GLU A 413 27.16 20.47 -6.26
CA GLU A 413 26.33 21.60 -6.70
C GLU A 413 26.41 21.84 -8.21
N MET A 414 27.59 21.66 -8.82
CA MET A 414 27.73 21.67 -10.28
C MET A 414 26.93 20.53 -10.91
N ALA A 415 26.98 19.32 -10.37
CA ALA A 415 26.22 18.19 -10.88
C ALA A 415 24.70 18.42 -10.77
N LEU A 416 24.23 19.03 -9.67
CA LEU A 416 22.83 19.44 -9.52
C LEU A 416 22.45 20.55 -10.52
N SER A 417 23.31 21.54 -10.75
CA SER A 417 23.07 22.57 -11.75
C SER A 417 23.01 21.99 -13.17
N CYS A 418 23.88 21.02 -13.49
CA CYS A 418 23.84 20.27 -14.74
C CYS A 418 22.56 19.44 -14.85
N LEU A 419 22.12 18.80 -13.76
CA LEU A 419 20.87 18.04 -13.69
C LEU A 419 19.66 18.95 -13.99
N GLU A 420 19.60 20.13 -13.36
CA GLU A 420 18.53 21.10 -13.59
C GLU A 420 18.55 21.64 -15.02
N SER A 421 19.74 21.92 -15.56
CA SER A 421 19.92 22.36 -16.95
C SER A 421 19.46 21.28 -17.93
N TYR A 422 19.90 20.03 -17.74
CA TYR A 422 19.51 18.89 -18.57
C TYR A 422 18.00 18.64 -18.52
N LYS A 423 17.40 18.69 -17.32
CA LYS A 423 15.94 18.53 -17.16
C LYS A 423 15.17 19.61 -17.92
N ASN A 424 15.59 20.87 -17.81
CA ASN A 424 14.95 22.00 -18.47
C ASN A 424 15.08 21.92 -19.99
N GLU A 425 16.25 21.50 -20.50
CA GLU A 425 16.49 21.32 -21.94
C GLU A 425 15.59 20.24 -22.56
N GLN A 426 15.38 19.14 -21.83
CA GLN A 426 14.54 18.03 -22.29
C GLN A 426 13.03 18.28 -22.11
N ARG A 427 12.64 19.42 -21.50
CA ARG A 427 11.24 19.75 -21.16
C ARG A 427 10.52 18.62 -20.43
N PHE A 428 11.24 17.96 -19.54
CA PHE A 428 10.66 16.94 -18.72
C PHE A 428 9.76 17.60 -17.67
N ASP A 429 8.44 17.59 -17.90
CA ASP A 429 7.41 17.80 -16.86
C ASP A 429 7.34 16.60 -15.88
N GLU A 430 8.45 15.85 -15.77
CA GLU A 430 8.44 14.43 -15.43
C GLU A 430 8.67 14.14 -13.96
N HIS A 431 8.17 12.96 -13.64
CA HIS A 431 8.28 12.28 -12.38
C HIS A 431 9.75 11.89 -12.18
N ILE A 432 10.32 12.32 -11.05
CA ILE A 432 11.74 12.14 -10.74
C ILE A 432 11.89 10.80 -10.03
N CYS A 433 12.62 9.85 -10.62
CA CYS A 433 12.85 8.56 -10.00
C CYS A 433 14.31 8.38 -9.61
N PHE A 434 14.58 8.32 -8.31
CA PHE A 434 15.91 8.01 -7.78
C PHE A 434 16.20 6.51 -7.86
N PHE A 435 17.35 6.15 -8.41
CA PHE A 435 17.73 4.78 -8.70
C PHE A 435 19.07 4.43 -8.02
N GLY A 436 19.00 3.61 -6.97
CA GLY A 436 20.15 3.26 -6.13
C GLY A 436 20.75 1.88 -6.46
N TYR A 437 21.59 1.40 -5.54
CA TYR A 437 22.15 0.04 -5.58
C TYR A 437 21.07 -1.02 -5.31
N GLY A 438 20.10 -0.74 -4.43
CA GLY A 438 19.20 -1.74 -3.87
C GLY A 438 19.70 -2.31 -2.53
N ASP A 439 20.57 -1.57 -1.84
CA ASP A 439 21.14 -1.93 -0.55
C ASP A 439 21.01 -0.75 0.41
N GLU A 440 20.36 -0.96 1.56
CA GLU A 440 20.04 0.11 2.51
C GLU A 440 21.27 0.91 2.99
N ASN A 441 22.44 0.27 3.11
CA ASN A 441 23.65 0.95 3.58
C ASN A 441 24.28 1.81 2.48
N LEU A 442 24.26 1.33 1.24
CA LEU A 442 24.82 2.05 0.10
C LEU A 442 23.90 3.19 -0.34
N ASP A 443 22.60 3.00 -0.19
CA ASP A 443 21.57 3.96 -0.61
C ASP A 443 21.31 5.07 0.42
N GLN A 444 22.03 5.09 1.56
CA GLN A 444 21.90 6.15 2.56
C GLN A 444 22.14 7.56 1.96
N PHE A 445 23.08 7.69 1.03
CA PHE A 445 23.37 8.98 0.40
C PHE A 445 22.29 9.40 -0.58
N MET A 446 21.75 8.45 -1.34
CA MET A 446 20.58 8.68 -2.19
C MET A 446 19.39 9.19 -1.35
N ASN A 447 19.15 8.57 -0.19
CA ASN A 447 18.09 9.00 0.73
C ASN A 447 18.28 10.45 1.22
N MET A 448 19.52 10.90 1.42
CA MET A 448 19.81 12.31 1.76
C MET A 448 19.50 13.25 0.60
N VAL A 449 19.78 12.84 -0.64
CA VAL A 449 19.45 13.64 -1.83
C VAL A 449 17.93 13.69 -2.04
N ILE A 450 17.23 12.57 -1.87
CA ILE A 450 15.76 12.52 -1.89
C ILE A 450 15.19 13.51 -0.86
N ALA A 451 15.69 13.47 0.39
CA ALA A 451 15.24 14.37 1.45
C ALA A 451 15.46 15.86 1.09
N ARG A 452 16.56 16.20 0.41
CA ARG A 452 16.80 17.55 -0.13
C ARG A 452 15.75 17.94 -1.17
N PHE A 453 15.46 17.08 -2.14
CA PHE A 453 14.47 17.36 -3.18
C PHE A 453 13.07 17.59 -2.60
N LEU A 454 12.68 16.78 -1.60
CA LEU A 454 11.41 16.93 -0.90
C LEU A 454 11.35 18.24 -0.11
N ARG A 455 12.41 18.59 0.62
CA ARG A 455 12.52 19.86 1.34
C ARG A 455 12.43 21.06 0.40
N ASP A 456 13.03 20.94 -0.78
CA ASP A 456 13.03 21.99 -1.80
C ASP A 456 11.68 22.04 -2.57
N GLY A 457 10.68 21.26 -2.13
CA GLY A 457 9.30 21.32 -2.64
C GLY A 457 9.12 20.72 -4.03
N LYS A 458 10.00 19.79 -4.45
CA LYS A 458 9.88 19.14 -5.75
C LYS A 458 8.75 18.10 -5.73
N ASN A 459 7.79 18.24 -6.64
CA ASN A 459 6.71 17.28 -6.83
C ASN A 459 7.21 16.03 -7.55
N HIS A 460 6.41 14.96 -7.46
CA HIS A 460 6.57 13.72 -8.20
C HIS A 460 7.92 13.02 -7.97
N VAL A 461 8.46 13.12 -6.74
CA VAL A 461 9.68 12.43 -6.34
C VAL A 461 9.35 11.00 -5.93
N THR A 462 10.00 10.02 -6.56
CA THR A 462 9.93 8.58 -6.24
C THR A 462 11.33 7.98 -6.12
N PHE A 463 11.38 6.71 -5.74
CA PHE A 463 12.59 5.90 -5.87
C PHE A 463 12.26 4.51 -6.43
N ALA A 464 13.24 3.88 -7.08
CA ALA A 464 13.12 2.54 -7.62
C ALA A 464 13.30 1.49 -6.52
N GLN A 465 12.24 0.74 -6.20
CA GLN A 465 12.27 -0.29 -5.17
C GLN A 465 13.26 -1.41 -5.54
N GLY A 466 14.23 -1.64 -4.66
CA GLY A 466 15.29 -2.64 -4.85
C GLY A 466 16.38 -2.24 -5.86
N GLY A 467 16.33 -1.03 -6.44
CA GLY A 467 17.40 -0.43 -7.23
C GLY A 467 17.98 -1.32 -8.34
N TYR A 468 19.28 -1.17 -8.58
CA TYR A 468 20.02 -1.95 -9.57
C TYR A 468 20.01 -3.45 -9.30
N HIS A 469 20.09 -3.86 -8.04
CA HIS A 469 20.03 -5.27 -7.65
C HIS A 469 18.75 -5.95 -8.15
N CYS A 470 17.59 -5.35 -7.87
CA CYS A 470 16.29 -5.87 -8.31
C CYS A 470 16.16 -5.87 -9.83
N LEU A 471 16.55 -4.76 -10.48
CA LEU A 471 16.56 -4.66 -11.94
C LEU A 471 17.38 -5.79 -12.57
N HIS A 472 18.60 -5.99 -12.07
CA HIS A 472 19.50 -7.02 -12.57
C HIS A 472 18.92 -8.41 -12.34
N ASN A 473 18.32 -8.68 -11.17
CA ASN A 473 17.70 -9.98 -10.90
C ASN A 473 16.55 -10.28 -11.86
N VAL A 474 15.61 -9.34 -12.03
CA VAL A 474 14.46 -9.48 -12.94
C VAL A 474 14.90 -9.68 -14.40
N LEU A 475 15.92 -8.95 -14.84
CA LEU A 475 16.46 -9.10 -16.20
C LEU A 475 17.30 -10.37 -16.38
N SER A 476 18.00 -10.83 -15.34
CA SER A 476 18.73 -12.09 -15.35
C SER A 476 17.79 -13.28 -15.44
N GLU A 477 16.76 -13.33 -14.60
CA GLU A 477 15.74 -14.40 -14.59
C GLU A 477 14.99 -14.50 -15.91
N SER A 478 14.73 -13.36 -16.56
CA SER A 478 14.08 -13.30 -17.88
C SER A 478 15.04 -13.42 -19.07
N ASN A 479 16.34 -13.66 -18.83
CA ASN A 479 17.40 -13.74 -19.85
C ASN A 479 17.46 -12.51 -20.78
N ARG A 480 17.33 -11.33 -20.19
CA ARG A 480 17.25 -10.01 -20.85
C ARG A 480 18.30 -9.01 -20.36
N LEU A 481 19.43 -9.48 -19.80
CA LEU A 481 20.53 -8.61 -19.34
C LEU A 481 21.05 -7.64 -20.41
N ARG A 482 20.91 -7.99 -21.70
CA ARG A 482 21.19 -7.10 -22.84
C ARG A 482 20.41 -5.78 -22.86
N LEU A 483 19.36 -5.64 -22.03
CA LEU A 483 18.60 -4.39 -21.87
C LEU A 483 19.28 -3.40 -20.91
N ILE A 484 20.25 -3.86 -20.12
CA ILE A 484 21.11 -2.99 -19.32
C ILE A 484 22.13 -2.34 -20.25
N ASN A 485 22.14 -1.01 -20.28
CA ASN A 485 23.02 -0.25 -21.16
C ASN A 485 24.47 -0.33 -20.66
N CYS A 486 25.43 -0.52 -21.57
CA CYS A 486 26.86 -0.66 -21.25
C CYS A 486 27.19 -1.76 -20.22
N HIS A 487 26.35 -2.81 -20.14
CA HIS A 487 26.56 -3.89 -19.18
C HIS A 487 27.87 -4.64 -19.44
N ASP A 488 28.74 -4.66 -18.44
CA ASP A 488 29.97 -5.46 -18.43
C ASP A 488 29.86 -6.55 -17.35
N GLU A 489 29.63 -7.79 -17.76
CA GLU A 489 29.49 -8.93 -16.85
C GLU A 489 30.74 -9.16 -15.97
N SER A 490 31.92 -8.75 -16.44
CA SER A 490 33.18 -8.94 -15.71
C SER A 490 33.40 -7.90 -14.60
N GLN A 491 32.77 -6.73 -14.72
CA GLN A 491 32.87 -5.63 -13.75
C GLN A 491 31.56 -5.44 -12.96
N CYS A 492 30.48 -6.14 -13.34
CA CYS A 492 29.19 -6.06 -12.68
C CYS A 492 29.17 -6.87 -11.38
N ARG A 493 29.03 -6.18 -10.25
CA ARG A 493 28.92 -6.77 -8.91
C ARG A 493 27.83 -7.84 -8.81
N GLU A 494 26.68 -7.63 -9.45
CA GLU A 494 25.57 -8.58 -9.40
C GLU A 494 25.85 -9.87 -10.20
N CYS A 495 26.57 -9.78 -11.32
CA CYS A 495 27.02 -10.95 -12.08
C CYS A 495 28.05 -11.78 -11.32
N GLU A 496 28.96 -11.11 -10.61
CA GLU A 496 29.95 -11.77 -9.76
C GLU A 496 29.27 -12.52 -8.60
N ASN A 497 28.31 -11.88 -7.92
CA ASN A 497 27.54 -12.49 -6.83
C ASN A 497 26.79 -13.76 -7.28
N VAL A 498 26.16 -13.75 -8.46
CA VAL A 498 25.50 -14.93 -9.03
C VAL A 498 26.51 -16.03 -9.37
N SER A 499 27.69 -15.67 -9.86
CA SER A 499 28.78 -16.61 -10.17
C SER A 499 29.36 -17.26 -8.92
N ALA A 500 29.52 -16.50 -7.83
CA ALA A 500 29.92 -17.00 -6.51
C ALA A 500 28.86 -17.93 -5.90
N ALA A 501 27.57 -17.58 -6.01
CA ALA A 501 26.47 -18.43 -5.56
C ALA A 501 26.36 -19.75 -6.35
N LYS A 502 26.63 -19.72 -7.66
CA LYS A 502 26.73 -20.94 -8.49
C LYS A 502 27.96 -21.79 -8.12
N SER A 503 29.08 -21.16 -7.75
CA SER A 503 30.30 -21.84 -7.28
C SER A 503 30.07 -22.60 -5.96
N TRP A 504 29.33 -22.00 -5.01
CA TRP A 504 28.94 -22.68 -3.77
C TRP A 504 27.88 -23.77 -3.97
N LYS A 505 26.95 -23.61 -4.94
CA LYS A 505 26.00 -24.67 -5.33
C LYS A 505 26.68 -25.91 -5.92
N LEU A 506 27.87 -25.79 -6.51
CA LEU A 506 28.61 -26.95 -7.04
C LEU A 506 29.26 -27.79 -5.93
N VAL A 507 29.62 -27.18 -4.80
CA VAL A 507 30.24 -27.86 -3.64
C VAL A 507 29.18 -28.40 -2.66
N GLY A 508 27.95 -27.86 -2.68
CA GLY A 508 26.81 -28.36 -1.90
C GLY A 508 26.06 -29.55 -2.50
N LYS A 509 26.25 -29.86 -3.78
CA LYS A 509 25.50 -30.90 -4.52
C LYS A 509 25.78 -32.36 -4.13
N VAL A 510 26.67 -32.62 -3.17
CA VAL A 510 26.90 -33.97 -2.58
C VAL A 510 26.12 -34.17 -1.27
N LYS A 511 25.48 -33.13 -0.70
CA LYS A 511 24.69 -33.25 0.55
C LYS A 511 23.17 -33.12 0.37
N GLU A 512 22.66 -32.72 -0.79
CA GLU A 512 21.23 -32.45 -1.04
C GLU A 512 20.44 -33.58 -1.74
N VAL A 513 21.00 -34.78 -1.90
CA VAL A 513 20.26 -35.93 -2.45
C VAL A 513 19.50 -36.73 -1.36
N VAL A 514 19.48 -36.27 -0.10
CA VAL A 514 18.80 -36.97 1.02
C VAL A 514 17.76 -36.11 1.75
N PHE A 515 17.17 -35.10 1.12
CA PHE A 515 15.96 -34.43 1.65
C PHE A 515 15.01 -33.94 0.53
N SER A 516 14.77 -34.78 -0.47
CA SER A 516 13.64 -34.61 -1.38
C SER A 516 12.83 -35.89 -1.41
N LYS A 517 11.54 -35.74 -1.09
CA LYS A 517 10.48 -36.73 -0.79
C LYS A 517 10.27 -36.95 0.72
N SER A 518 9.30 -36.22 1.29
CA SER A 518 8.19 -36.72 2.14
C SER A 518 7.61 -35.61 3.02
N VAL A 519 6.73 -34.75 2.48
CA VAL A 519 5.64 -34.16 3.27
C VAL A 519 4.37 -34.87 2.84
N ALA A 520 4.31 -36.13 3.23
CA ALA A 520 3.09 -36.91 3.40
C ALA A 520 3.45 -37.98 4.43
N VAL A 521 2.61 -38.10 5.46
CA VAL A 521 2.72 -39.06 6.58
C VAL A 521 3.69 -38.63 7.69
N LYS A 522 3.23 -37.71 8.54
CA LYS A 522 3.85 -37.49 9.86
C LYS A 522 2.81 -37.62 10.98
N GLU A 523 2.14 -38.77 11.02
CA GLU A 523 1.33 -39.16 12.18
C GLU A 523 1.07 -40.69 12.23
N LYS A 524 2.12 -41.54 12.11
CA LYS A 524 2.04 -42.96 12.51
C LYS A 524 3.35 -43.76 12.54
N VAL A 525 4.42 -43.23 13.13
CA VAL A 525 5.63 -44.04 13.43
C VAL A 525 6.20 -43.63 14.80
N SER A 526 5.46 -43.92 15.87
CA SER A 526 5.98 -43.92 17.24
C SER A 526 5.71 -45.24 17.97
N GLU A 527 5.53 -46.32 17.23
CA GLU A 527 5.53 -47.70 17.72
C GLU A 527 6.23 -48.54 16.67
N LEU A 528 7.07 -49.49 17.09
CA LEU A 528 7.96 -50.35 16.27
C LEU A 528 9.36 -49.78 16.02
N VAL A 529 10.22 -49.73 17.05
CA VAL A 529 11.50 -50.50 17.11
C VAL A 529 11.90 -50.60 18.59
N THR A 530 11.22 -51.47 19.32
CA THR A 530 11.86 -52.26 20.37
C THR A 530 12.45 -53.50 19.70
N GLN A 531 13.62 -53.94 20.17
CA GLN A 531 14.36 -55.16 19.78
C GLN A 531 15.35 -55.00 18.61
N ALA A 532 16.62 -54.74 18.94
CA ALA A 532 17.78 -55.58 18.60
C ALA A 532 19.12 -54.81 18.74
N THR A 533 19.80 -54.98 19.88
CA THR A 533 21.28 -54.99 19.99
C THR A 533 21.74 -56.47 19.89
N PRO A 534 23.03 -56.85 19.69
CA PRO A 534 24.31 -56.17 20.01
C PRO A 534 25.35 -56.20 18.84
N GLY A 535 26.56 -55.62 18.86
CA GLY A 535 27.36 -54.95 19.88
C GLY A 535 28.75 -54.54 19.31
N HIS A 536 29.65 -54.20 20.26
CA HIS A 536 31.08 -53.86 20.16
C HIS A 536 31.49 -52.40 19.82
N ALA A 537 32.07 -51.76 20.85
CA ALA A 537 32.82 -50.50 20.88
C ALA A 537 34.35 -50.80 20.87
N PRO A 538 35.31 -49.87 21.17
CA PRO A 538 35.26 -48.40 21.34
C PRO A 538 36.46 -47.64 20.69
N ASN A 539 36.40 -46.29 20.58
CA ASN A 539 37.25 -45.32 21.33
C ASN A 539 37.43 -43.91 20.70
N ASN A 540 37.42 -42.94 21.62
CA ASN A 540 38.05 -41.60 21.68
C ASN A 540 37.39 -40.36 21.05
N GLU A 541 36.61 -39.67 21.90
CA GLU A 541 36.66 -38.25 22.35
C GLU A 541 37.28 -37.18 21.41
N VAL A 542 36.69 -35.99 21.21
CA VAL A 542 36.49 -34.90 22.20
C VAL A 542 35.35 -33.94 21.78
N LYS A 543 34.55 -33.49 22.75
CA LYS A 543 33.50 -32.45 22.65
C LYS A 543 34.07 -31.04 22.86
N HIS A 544 33.51 -30.03 22.17
CA HIS A 544 33.42 -28.66 22.67
C HIS A 544 32.01 -28.07 22.48
N VAL A 545 31.57 -27.36 23.50
CA VAL A 545 30.19 -26.93 23.82
C VAL A 545 29.85 -25.57 23.19
N VAL A 546 28.61 -25.46 22.70
CA VAL A 546 28.00 -24.22 22.16
C VAL A 546 27.40 -23.39 23.29
N SER A 547 27.58 -22.08 23.23
CA SER A 547 27.40 -21.11 24.32
C SER A 547 26.02 -20.43 24.37
N SER A 548 24.92 -21.19 24.48
CA SER A 548 23.57 -20.62 24.65
C SER A 548 22.98 -20.73 26.06
N ASP A 549 23.75 -21.16 27.07
CA ASP A 549 23.32 -21.14 28.47
C ASP A 549 24.04 -20.06 29.28
N ARG A 550 23.63 -18.79 29.12
CA ARG A 550 23.81 -17.74 30.14
C ARG A 550 22.67 -16.73 30.03
N TYR A 551 21.62 -16.92 30.83
CA TYR A 551 21.23 -16.00 31.91
C TYR A 551 19.91 -16.52 32.50
N GLY A 552 20.01 -17.00 33.74
CA GLY A 552 18.92 -17.63 34.49
C GLY A 552 17.98 -16.63 35.14
N LYS A 553 16.78 -17.13 35.43
CA LYS A 553 15.74 -16.52 36.26
C LYS A 553 16.23 -16.27 37.68
N ARG A 554 16.06 -15.05 38.16
CA ARG A 554 15.32 -14.73 39.39
C ARG A 554 14.90 -13.27 39.37
#